data_AF-A0A1H7V9N1-F1
#
_entry.id   AF-A0A1H7V9N1-F1
#
_cell.length_a   1.000
_cell.length_b   1.000
_cell.length_c   1.000
_cell.angle_alpha   90.00
_cell.angle_beta   90.00
_cell.angle_gamma   90.00
#
_symmetry.space_group_name_H-M   'P 1'
#
loop_
_entity.id
_entity.type
_entity.pdbx_description
1 polymer ?
#
loop_
_entity_poly.entity_id
_entity_poly.type
_entity_poly.pdbx_seq_one_letter_code
_entity_poly.pdbx_strand_id
1 'polypeptide(L)'
;MATDKLTTVTGKQLYRILPEVYRTRDSEETGGQEDLARFLDACGELLDRIRATLDQRLADSFPDNPPAGLTCQPWLIPYFAQLLDVRLVSPDEKGRRDEVANAVAWRQRKGTLTVIEQIAEAVGQMEAEVREGWRRTAVSPRIGMPRLPAGALGEEAAFDDFQQHPLWAARHPDLPTATVDFRYPTRAMELSVAAGEFPSNPAAKLTKFAGTSVWWRQVNPHGAPCFPGSFDDVSRRTVDLRTPDWQQGHIHPKRVILHAPPPLGFFSPGLFPVHKGGDMILDGEEEHRLEDLIIDGTLTVKAGTLRLRRCAIRALDVSIPAAALDDPVVKAEECLFEKMAVPGLVRLEYCTVLGNCEAGRLQASDCLFAGKLKLSPGLEKYPHCIRFSRIPPGVLTTLLTHRNTTERPVFYTFEFDEGGEVVRRTARFGESGCAVLHPATPETIRFGAEDGGEMGAHHGWRYSLLLSAVLDKLKEFLPVGMEAVIVPDLRLHRLPISPCDTD
;
A
#
# COMPACT_ATOMS: atom_id res chain seq x y z
N MET A 1 -49.08 -16.12 5.59
CA MET A 1 -48.65 -16.88 4.41
C MET A 1 -47.55 -16.07 3.74
N ALA A 2 -46.30 -16.52 3.84
CA ALA A 2 -45.18 -15.86 3.18
C ALA A 2 -45.33 -16.10 1.67
N THR A 3 -45.57 -15.03 0.91
CA THR A 3 -45.41 -15.00 -0.55
C THR A 3 -43.91 -15.04 -0.84
N ASP A 4 -43.31 -16.21 -0.69
CA ASP A 4 -41.90 -16.42 -1.01
C ASP A 4 -41.76 -16.30 -2.52
N LYS A 5 -41.28 -15.13 -2.96
CA LYS A 5 -41.01 -14.86 -4.37
C LYS A 5 -39.89 -15.80 -4.82
N LEU A 6 -39.98 -16.26 -6.07
CA LEU A 6 -38.90 -17.00 -6.76
C LEU A 6 -37.53 -16.45 -6.36
N THR A 7 -36.63 -17.31 -5.92
CA THR A 7 -35.34 -16.93 -5.35
C THR A 7 -34.24 -16.95 -6.40
N THR A 8 -34.28 -17.92 -7.32
CA THR A 8 -33.23 -18.20 -8.30
C THR A 8 -33.39 -17.36 -9.57
N VAL A 9 -32.28 -17.09 -10.26
CA VAL A 9 -32.30 -16.29 -11.50
C VAL A 9 -32.83 -17.16 -12.63
N THR A 10 -32.31 -18.38 -12.78
CA THR A 10 -32.76 -19.30 -13.81
C THR A 10 -34.19 -19.79 -13.57
N GLY A 11 -34.62 -20.00 -12.32
CA GLY A 11 -36.01 -20.38 -12.02
C GLY A 11 -37.02 -19.33 -12.48
N LYS A 12 -36.73 -18.04 -12.26
CA LYS A 12 -37.53 -16.93 -12.82
C LYS A 12 -37.58 -16.94 -14.34
N GLN A 13 -36.45 -17.20 -14.99
CA GLN A 13 -36.37 -17.28 -16.44
C GLN A 13 -37.20 -18.46 -16.97
N LEU A 14 -37.06 -19.64 -16.37
CA LEU A 14 -37.82 -20.84 -16.73
C LEU A 14 -39.33 -20.62 -16.61
N TYR A 15 -39.79 -20.07 -15.47
CA TYR A 15 -41.21 -19.76 -15.28
C TYR A 15 -41.70 -18.72 -16.31
N ARG A 16 -40.90 -17.70 -16.62
CA ARG A 16 -41.23 -16.68 -17.63
C ARG A 16 -41.32 -17.24 -19.05
N ILE A 17 -40.50 -18.23 -19.40
CA ILE A 17 -40.50 -18.88 -20.71
C ILE A 17 -41.79 -19.70 -20.92
N LEU A 18 -42.44 -20.16 -19.84
CA LEU A 18 -43.68 -20.92 -19.97
C LEU A 18 -44.80 -20.08 -20.63
N PRO A 19 -45.61 -20.71 -21.50
CA PRO A 19 -46.81 -20.07 -22.04
C PRO A 19 -47.71 -19.54 -20.93
N GLU A 20 -48.32 -18.38 -21.16
CA GLU A 20 -49.14 -17.67 -20.18
C GLU A 20 -50.28 -18.53 -19.64
N VAL A 21 -50.87 -19.39 -20.47
CA VAL A 21 -51.94 -20.34 -20.08
C VAL A 21 -51.54 -21.19 -18.88
N TYR A 22 -50.28 -21.65 -18.79
CA TYR A 22 -49.81 -22.47 -17.67
C TYR A 22 -49.53 -21.64 -16.42
N ARG A 23 -49.10 -20.39 -16.58
CA ARG A 23 -48.86 -19.47 -15.47
C ARG A 23 -50.18 -19.03 -14.82
N THR A 24 -51.20 -18.73 -15.62
CA THR A 24 -52.54 -18.38 -15.11
C THR A 24 -53.16 -19.57 -14.36
N ARG A 25 -53.04 -20.79 -14.90
CA ARG A 25 -53.54 -22.01 -14.23
C ARG A 25 -52.83 -22.30 -12.92
N ASP A 26 -51.51 -22.13 -12.86
CA ASP A 26 -50.74 -22.32 -11.62
C ASP A 26 -51.23 -21.37 -10.53
N SER A 27 -51.53 -20.11 -10.87
CA SER A 27 -52.09 -19.13 -9.93
C SER A 27 -53.53 -19.43 -9.52
N GLU A 28 -54.38 -19.90 -10.45
CA GLU A 28 -55.81 -20.16 -10.21
C GLU A 28 -56.09 -21.50 -9.48
N GLU A 29 -55.45 -22.60 -9.87
CA GLU A 29 -55.73 -23.94 -9.33
C GLU A 29 -55.14 -24.16 -7.94
N THR A 30 -54.01 -23.54 -7.61
CA THR A 30 -53.35 -23.70 -6.29
C THR A 30 -53.75 -22.64 -5.27
N GLY A 31 -54.76 -21.80 -5.57
CA GLY A 31 -55.19 -20.72 -4.67
C GLY A 31 -54.09 -19.69 -4.39
N GLY A 32 -53.19 -19.45 -5.36
CA GLY A 32 -52.08 -18.51 -5.25
C GLY A 32 -50.82 -19.07 -4.55
N GLN A 33 -50.65 -20.39 -4.45
CA GLN A 33 -49.45 -21.01 -3.87
C GLN A 33 -48.31 -21.23 -4.89
N GLU A 34 -48.62 -21.18 -6.20
CA GLU A 34 -47.67 -21.22 -7.33
C GLU A 34 -46.69 -22.42 -7.26
N ASP A 35 -47.22 -23.63 -7.14
CA ASP A 35 -46.42 -24.85 -6.95
C ASP A 35 -45.54 -25.17 -8.17
N LEU A 36 -46.01 -24.90 -9.39
CA LEU A 36 -45.17 -25.04 -10.59
C LEU A 36 -44.03 -24.02 -10.58
N ALA A 37 -44.30 -22.78 -10.18
CA ALA A 37 -43.26 -21.77 -10.02
C ALA A 37 -42.18 -22.23 -9.02
N ARG A 38 -42.58 -22.78 -7.86
CA ARG A 38 -41.66 -23.33 -6.85
C ARG A 38 -40.85 -24.52 -7.36
N PHE A 39 -41.49 -25.43 -8.10
CA PHE A 39 -40.78 -26.55 -8.72
C PHE A 39 -39.72 -26.06 -9.71
N LEU A 40 -40.05 -25.06 -10.53
CA LEU A 40 -39.09 -24.46 -11.46
C LEU A 40 -38.01 -23.65 -10.75
N ASP A 41 -38.30 -23.06 -9.58
CA ASP A 41 -37.29 -22.41 -8.74
C ASP A 41 -36.27 -23.43 -8.21
N ALA A 42 -36.75 -24.59 -7.73
CA ALA A 42 -35.89 -25.69 -7.28
C ALA A 42 -35.04 -26.28 -8.43
N CYS A 43 -35.62 -26.43 -9.63
CA CYS A 43 -34.85 -26.78 -10.83
C CYS A 43 -33.84 -25.67 -11.19
N GLY A 44 -34.23 -24.41 -11.02
CA GLY A 44 -33.39 -23.23 -11.21
C GLY A 44 -32.18 -23.21 -10.30
N GLU A 45 -32.30 -23.68 -9.05
CA GLU A 45 -31.18 -23.78 -8.10
C GLU A 45 -30.07 -24.68 -8.62
N LEU A 46 -30.43 -25.86 -9.16
CA LEU A 46 -29.46 -26.77 -9.75
C LEU A 46 -28.78 -26.15 -10.97
N LEU A 47 -29.56 -25.51 -11.86
CA LEU A 47 -29.03 -24.88 -13.08
C LEU A 47 -28.15 -23.67 -12.77
N ASP A 48 -28.50 -22.85 -11.79
CA ASP A 48 -27.69 -21.72 -11.31
C ASP A 48 -26.36 -22.23 -10.73
N ARG A 49 -26.35 -23.35 -9.99
CA ARG A 49 -25.11 -23.98 -9.49
C ARG A 49 -24.23 -24.53 -10.61
N ILE A 50 -24.82 -25.18 -11.62
CA ILE A 50 -24.09 -25.65 -12.80
C ILE A 50 -23.51 -24.46 -13.55
N ARG A 51 -24.29 -23.40 -13.74
CA ARG A 51 -23.86 -22.18 -14.41
C ARG A 51 -22.71 -21.51 -13.66
N ALA A 52 -22.82 -21.36 -12.34
CA ALA A 52 -21.76 -20.82 -11.50
C ALA A 52 -20.47 -21.65 -11.61
N THR A 53 -20.58 -22.98 -11.68
CA THR A 53 -19.42 -23.88 -11.88
C THR A 53 -18.77 -23.68 -13.25
N LEU A 54 -19.56 -23.52 -14.31
CA LEU A 54 -19.04 -23.26 -15.65
C LEU A 54 -18.39 -21.88 -15.76
N ASP A 55 -19.00 -20.86 -15.18
CA ASP A 55 -18.46 -19.50 -15.16
C ASP A 55 -17.14 -19.46 -14.35
N GLN A 56 -17.07 -20.17 -13.22
CA GLN A 56 -15.80 -20.30 -12.47
C GLN A 56 -14.75 -21.07 -13.26
N ARG A 57 -15.12 -22.17 -13.93
CA ARG A 57 -14.19 -22.94 -14.78
C ARG A 57 -13.63 -22.12 -15.94
N LEU A 58 -14.45 -21.24 -16.51
CA LEU A 58 -13.98 -20.29 -17.53
C LEU A 58 -12.99 -19.29 -16.91
N ALA A 59 -13.33 -18.70 -15.76
CA ALA A 59 -12.44 -17.78 -15.05
C ALA A 59 -11.10 -18.44 -14.65
N ASP A 60 -11.12 -19.71 -14.28
CA ASP A 60 -9.94 -20.51 -13.94
C ASP A 60 -8.94 -20.68 -15.09
N SER A 61 -9.38 -20.44 -16.33
CA SER A 61 -8.49 -20.47 -17.51
C SER A 61 -7.62 -19.21 -17.63
N PHE A 62 -7.94 -18.14 -16.90
CA PHE A 62 -7.29 -16.84 -17.00
C PHE A 62 -6.66 -16.43 -15.65
N PRO A 63 -5.32 -16.36 -15.55
CA PRO A 63 -4.66 -16.07 -14.27
C PRO A 63 -4.70 -14.58 -13.88
N ASP A 64 -5.34 -13.71 -14.66
CA ASP A 64 -5.36 -12.27 -14.46
C ASP A 64 -6.40 -11.82 -13.41
N ASN A 65 -6.41 -10.51 -13.14
CA ASN A 65 -7.37 -9.88 -12.26
C ASN A 65 -8.38 -9.06 -13.08
N PRO A 66 -9.51 -9.65 -13.51
CA PRO A 66 -10.51 -8.93 -14.27
C PRO A 66 -11.15 -7.81 -13.43
N PRO A 67 -11.48 -6.65 -14.04
CA PRO A 67 -12.10 -5.53 -13.34
C PRO A 67 -13.51 -5.84 -12.83
N ALA A 68 -14.19 -6.81 -13.44
CA ALA A 68 -15.49 -7.33 -13.03
C ALA A 68 -15.59 -8.82 -13.37
N GLY A 69 -16.26 -9.59 -12.52
CA GLY A 69 -16.49 -11.03 -12.71
C GLY A 69 -15.68 -11.91 -11.75
N LEU A 70 -15.64 -13.20 -12.07
CA LEU A 70 -14.91 -14.19 -11.28
C LEU A 70 -13.43 -14.16 -11.62
N THR A 71 -12.59 -14.46 -10.63
CA THR A 71 -11.13 -14.59 -10.79
C THR A 71 -10.75 -16.07 -10.71
N CYS A 72 -9.61 -16.42 -11.30
CA CYS A 72 -9.04 -17.76 -11.21
C CYS A 72 -8.78 -18.14 -9.74
N GLN A 73 -9.15 -19.37 -9.37
CA GLN A 73 -8.98 -19.84 -7.99
C GLN A 73 -7.50 -19.85 -7.56
N PRO A 74 -7.16 -19.46 -6.30
CA PRO A 74 -5.78 -19.30 -5.87
C PRO A 74 -4.90 -20.56 -6.00
N TRP A 75 -5.49 -21.75 -5.89
CA TRP A 75 -4.76 -23.02 -5.99
C TRP A 75 -4.22 -23.31 -7.40
N LEU A 76 -4.76 -22.67 -8.45
CA LEU A 76 -4.30 -22.81 -9.84
C LEU A 76 -3.06 -21.96 -10.14
N ILE A 77 -2.85 -20.87 -9.40
CA ILE A 77 -1.76 -19.91 -9.65
C ILE A 77 -0.38 -20.60 -9.67
N PRO A 78 -0.03 -21.51 -8.73
CA PRO A 78 1.24 -22.24 -8.78
C PRO A 78 1.42 -23.10 -10.04
N TYR A 79 0.34 -23.64 -10.62
CA TYR A 79 0.42 -24.43 -11.84
C TYR A 79 0.69 -23.56 -13.07
N PHE A 80 0.05 -22.40 -13.16
CA PHE A 80 0.40 -21.42 -14.20
C PHE A 80 1.83 -20.90 -14.03
N ALA A 81 2.25 -20.66 -12.78
CA ALA A 81 3.60 -20.25 -12.48
C ALA A 81 4.61 -21.32 -12.92
N GLN A 82 4.35 -22.61 -12.67
CA GLN A 82 5.19 -23.70 -13.16
C GLN A 82 5.20 -23.79 -14.69
N LEU A 83 4.03 -23.66 -15.34
CA LEU A 83 3.90 -23.70 -16.80
C LEU A 83 4.68 -22.57 -17.48
N LEU A 84 4.63 -21.37 -16.91
CA LEU A 84 5.27 -20.17 -17.44
C LEU A 84 6.65 -19.93 -16.82
N ASP A 85 7.18 -20.81 -15.98
CA ASP A 85 8.45 -20.66 -15.25
C ASP A 85 8.56 -19.35 -14.43
N VAL A 86 7.47 -18.95 -13.79
CA VAL A 86 7.37 -17.73 -12.99
C VAL A 86 7.71 -18.04 -11.53
N ARG A 87 8.75 -17.40 -11.00
CA ARG A 87 8.96 -17.37 -9.55
C ARG A 87 7.99 -16.39 -8.91
N LEU A 88 7.04 -16.88 -8.13
CA LEU A 88 6.09 -16.07 -7.36
C LEU A 88 6.79 -15.48 -6.14
N VAL A 89 6.71 -14.16 -5.99
CA VAL A 89 7.36 -13.44 -4.87
C VAL A 89 6.35 -12.57 -4.10
N SER A 90 5.29 -12.11 -4.76
CA SER A 90 4.24 -11.30 -4.14
C SER A 90 3.62 -12.02 -2.94
N PRO A 91 3.49 -11.35 -1.77
CA PRO A 91 2.79 -11.93 -0.64
C PRO A 91 1.28 -12.06 -0.91
N ASP A 92 0.73 -11.19 -1.76
CA ASP A 92 -0.71 -11.11 -2.04
C ASP A 92 -1.12 -11.95 -3.26
N GLU A 93 -2.31 -12.53 -3.19
CA GLU A 93 -2.90 -13.33 -4.27
C GLU A 93 -3.07 -12.52 -5.56
N LYS A 94 -3.54 -11.27 -5.43
CA LYS A 94 -3.69 -10.36 -6.56
C LYS A 94 -2.35 -10.12 -7.26
N GLY A 95 -1.29 -9.82 -6.51
CA GLY A 95 0.04 -9.61 -7.06
C GLY A 95 0.62 -10.90 -7.67
N ARG A 96 0.40 -12.07 -7.07
CA ARG A 96 0.83 -13.36 -7.65
C ARG A 96 0.15 -13.64 -8.99
N ARG A 97 -1.13 -13.29 -9.12
CA ARG A 97 -1.86 -13.33 -10.40
C ARG A 97 -1.25 -12.38 -11.43
N ASP A 98 -0.98 -11.14 -11.03
CA ASP A 98 -0.37 -10.15 -11.92
C ASP A 98 1.05 -10.56 -12.37
N GLU A 99 1.82 -11.25 -11.51
CA GLU A 99 3.12 -11.83 -11.87
C GLU A 99 3.00 -12.88 -12.99
N VAL A 100 1.99 -13.74 -12.91
CA VAL A 100 1.73 -14.79 -13.90
C VAL A 100 1.19 -14.18 -15.19
N ALA A 101 0.19 -13.29 -15.09
CA ALA A 101 -0.46 -12.65 -16.23
C ALA A 101 0.54 -11.84 -17.09
N ASN A 102 1.48 -11.13 -16.45
CA ASN A 102 2.45 -10.29 -17.14
C ASN A 102 3.77 -11.00 -17.47
N ALA A 103 3.94 -12.27 -17.10
CA ALA A 103 5.20 -12.99 -17.20
C ALA A 103 5.87 -12.92 -18.58
N VAL A 104 5.10 -13.13 -19.65
CA VAL A 104 5.61 -13.11 -21.03
C VAL A 104 6.03 -11.69 -21.43
N ALA A 105 5.19 -10.69 -21.14
CA ALA A 105 5.44 -9.31 -21.50
C ALA A 105 6.69 -8.75 -20.79
N TRP A 106 6.85 -9.05 -19.50
CA TRP A 106 8.02 -8.63 -18.73
C TRP A 106 9.31 -9.25 -19.24
N ARG A 107 9.30 -10.53 -19.65
CA ARG A 107 10.50 -11.18 -20.21
C ARG A 107 10.92 -10.58 -21.55
N GLN A 108 9.95 -10.27 -22.42
CA GLN A 108 10.23 -9.65 -23.73
C GLN A 108 10.85 -8.26 -23.61
N ARG A 109 10.59 -7.56 -22.51
CA ARG A 109 11.05 -6.18 -22.26
C ARG A 109 12.04 -6.09 -21.09
N LYS A 110 12.69 -7.21 -20.75
CA LYS A 110 13.68 -7.29 -19.68
C LYS A 110 14.78 -6.23 -19.85
N GLY A 111 15.15 -5.57 -18.76
CA GLY A 111 16.16 -4.51 -18.73
C GLY A 111 15.66 -3.12 -19.15
N THR A 112 14.38 -2.96 -19.48
CA THR A 112 13.77 -1.64 -19.76
C THR A 112 13.20 -1.01 -18.49
N LEU A 113 13.22 0.32 -18.39
CA LEU A 113 12.65 1.06 -17.25
C LEU A 113 11.16 0.78 -17.07
N THR A 114 10.43 0.66 -18.18
CA THR A 114 8.99 0.36 -18.17
C THR A 114 8.66 -0.94 -17.46
N VAL A 115 9.46 -2.00 -17.64
CA VAL A 115 9.22 -3.26 -16.92
C VAL A 115 9.51 -3.12 -15.44
N ILE A 116 10.51 -2.31 -15.06
CA ILE A 116 10.83 -2.07 -13.65
C ILE A 116 9.66 -1.37 -12.95
N GLU A 117 9.08 -0.35 -13.58
CA GLU A 117 7.86 0.33 -13.11
C GLU A 117 6.67 -0.62 -13.02
N GLN A 118 6.43 -1.42 -14.07
CA GLN A 118 5.33 -2.39 -14.08
C GLN A 118 5.46 -3.46 -12.98
N ILE A 119 6.68 -3.92 -12.69
CA ILE A 119 6.94 -4.87 -11.60
C ILE A 119 6.70 -4.20 -10.24
N ALA A 120 7.12 -2.94 -10.06
CA ALA A 120 6.87 -2.20 -8.83
C ALA A 120 5.35 -2.02 -8.58
N GLU A 121 4.57 -1.69 -9.62
CA GLU A 121 3.11 -1.58 -9.52
C GLU A 121 2.44 -2.94 -9.27
N ALA A 122 2.81 -3.99 -10.01
CA ALA A 122 2.14 -5.30 -9.93
C ALA A 122 2.50 -6.10 -8.68
N VAL A 123 3.79 -6.14 -8.31
CA VAL A 123 4.29 -6.93 -7.17
C VAL A 123 4.25 -6.12 -5.89
N GLY A 124 4.58 -4.83 -5.97
CA GLY A 124 4.69 -3.95 -4.82
C GLY A 124 3.43 -3.18 -4.47
N GLN A 125 2.44 -3.16 -5.35
CA GLN A 125 1.23 -2.32 -5.24
C GLN A 125 1.57 -0.86 -4.90
N MET A 126 2.70 -0.37 -5.41
CA MET A 126 3.21 0.97 -5.16
C MET A 126 3.44 1.70 -6.47
N GLU A 127 3.12 2.98 -6.47
CA GLU A 127 3.54 3.89 -7.53
C GLU A 127 5.05 4.03 -7.49
N ALA A 128 5.70 4.11 -8.64
CA ALA A 128 7.15 4.28 -8.69
C ALA A 128 7.59 5.19 -9.84
N GLU A 129 8.56 6.06 -9.57
CA GLU A 129 9.31 6.78 -10.60
C GLU A 129 10.73 6.23 -10.65
N VAL A 130 11.15 5.76 -11.82
CA VAL A 130 12.42 5.04 -11.94
C VAL A 130 13.48 5.91 -12.61
N ARG A 131 14.66 5.98 -11.97
CA ARG A 131 15.84 6.67 -12.48
C ARG A 131 17.02 5.74 -12.65
N GLU A 132 17.73 5.94 -13.74
CA GLU A 132 19.03 5.31 -13.97
C GLU A 132 20.13 6.05 -13.21
N GLY A 133 20.87 5.34 -12.35
CA GLY A 133 21.94 5.93 -11.54
C GLY A 133 23.10 6.48 -12.37
N TRP A 134 23.34 5.95 -13.58
CA TRP A 134 24.39 6.47 -14.47
C TRP A 134 24.08 7.89 -14.98
N ARG A 135 22.79 8.23 -15.18
CA ARG A 135 22.38 9.60 -15.57
C ARG A 135 22.60 10.60 -14.44
N ARG A 136 22.66 10.13 -13.20
CA ARG A 136 22.98 10.93 -12.00
C ARG A 136 24.47 10.91 -11.65
N THR A 137 25.30 10.19 -12.41
CA THR A 137 26.73 10.12 -12.15
C THR A 137 27.47 11.16 -12.98
N ALA A 138 28.35 11.92 -12.34
CA ALA A 138 29.23 12.86 -13.03
C ALA A 138 30.23 12.09 -13.90
N VAL A 139 30.32 12.45 -15.19
CA VAL A 139 31.20 11.82 -16.17
C VAL A 139 31.83 12.90 -17.05
N SER A 140 33.03 12.64 -17.59
CA SER A 140 33.60 13.50 -18.63
C SER A 140 32.95 13.19 -20.00
N PRO A 141 32.85 14.17 -20.90
CA PRO A 141 32.49 13.91 -22.30
C PRO A 141 33.38 12.81 -22.90
N ARG A 142 32.78 11.89 -23.66
CA ARG A 142 33.48 10.76 -24.26
C ARG A 142 33.00 10.52 -25.69
N ILE A 143 33.92 10.11 -26.57
CA ILE A 143 33.66 9.92 -28.01
C ILE A 143 32.51 8.94 -28.27
N GLY A 144 32.37 7.89 -27.44
CA GLY A 144 31.31 6.88 -27.55
C GLY A 144 29.95 7.26 -26.92
N MET A 145 29.76 8.52 -26.50
CA MET A 145 28.47 9.06 -26.04
C MET A 145 28.30 10.45 -26.63
N PRO A 146 27.93 10.56 -27.92
CA PRO A 146 27.66 11.85 -28.54
C PRO A 146 26.45 12.51 -27.89
N ARG A 147 26.47 13.85 -27.85
CA ARG A 147 25.37 14.66 -27.35
C ARG A 147 24.14 14.46 -28.25
N LEU A 148 22.98 14.18 -27.66
CA LEU A 148 21.70 14.18 -28.36
C LEU A 148 21.31 15.62 -28.76
N PRO A 149 20.61 15.81 -29.90
CA PRO A 149 20.07 17.13 -30.26
C PRO A 149 18.99 17.56 -29.27
N ALA A 150 18.88 18.86 -28.99
CA ALA A 150 17.96 19.41 -28.01
C ALA A 150 16.50 19.07 -28.31
N GLY A 151 16.11 19.04 -29.58
CA GLY A 151 14.76 18.65 -30.01
C GLY A 151 14.38 17.22 -29.61
N ALA A 152 15.32 16.28 -29.58
CA ALA A 152 15.07 14.91 -29.11
C ALA A 152 14.83 14.85 -27.59
N LEU A 153 15.25 15.88 -26.87
CA LEU A 153 15.06 16.05 -25.42
C LEU A 153 13.92 17.03 -25.11
N GLY A 154 13.14 17.42 -26.13
CA GLY A 154 11.97 18.28 -25.95
C GLY A 154 12.32 19.73 -25.60
N GLU A 155 13.53 20.16 -25.92
CA GLU A 155 14.02 21.53 -25.76
C GLU A 155 14.19 22.21 -27.13
N GLU A 156 14.29 23.54 -27.12
CA GLU A 156 14.41 24.34 -28.34
C GLU A 156 15.73 24.10 -29.09
N ALA A 157 15.73 24.24 -30.41
CA ALA A 157 16.93 24.10 -31.24
C ALA A 157 18.02 25.15 -30.90
N ALA A 158 17.66 26.26 -30.23
CA ALA A 158 18.62 27.28 -29.77
C ALA A 158 19.68 26.72 -28.80
N PHE A 159 19.38 25.62 -28.09
CA PHE A 159 20.36 24.93 -27.24
C PHE A 159 21.47 24.23 -28.05
N ASP A 160 21.22 23.92 -29.33
CA ASP A 160 22.23 23.30 -30.20
C ASP A 160 23.17 24.32 -30.84
N ASP A 161 22.75 25.58 -30.97
CA ASP A 161 23.54 26.64 -31.62
C ASP A 161 24.54 27.31 -30.67
N PHE A 162 25.67 26.63 -30.45
CA PHE A 162 26.76 27.17 -29.64
C PHE A 162 27.40 28.44 -30.20
N GLN A 163 27.39 28.64 -31.53
CA GLN A 163 28.06 29.79 -32.14
C GLN A 163 27.27 31.08 -31.96
N GLN A 164 25.94 31.00 -32.05
CA GLN A 164 25.06 32.17 -31.92
C GLN A 164 24.59 32.38 -30.48
N HIS A 165 24.41 31.31 -29.71
CA HIS A 165 23.84 31.37 -28.36
C HIS A 165 24.66 30.55 -27.33
N PRO A 166 25.88 31.00 -26.95
CA PRO A 166 26.76 30.25 -26.05
C PRO A 166 26.16 30.04 -24.65
N LEU A 167 25.35 30.97 -24.14
CA LEU A 167 24.66 30.82 -22.85
C LEU A 167 23.56 29.76 -22.87
N TRP A 168 22.88 29.58 -24.01
CA TRP A 168 21.88 28.53 -24.19
C TRP A 168 22.55 27.18 -24.38
N ALA A 169 23.59 27.13 -25.22
CA ALA A 169 24.37 25.91 -25.42
C ALA A 169 25.02 25.40 -24.11
N ALA A 170 25.46 26.29 -23.21
CA ALA A 170 25.96 25.91 -21.88
C ALA A 170 24.91 25.26 -20.97
N ARG A 171 23.62 25.50 -21.24
CA ARG A 171 22.48 24.91 -20.52
C ARG A 171 21.89 23.69 -21.23
N HIS A 172 22.51 23.22 -22.31
CA HIS A 172 21.99 22.10 -23.08
C HIS A 172 21.78 20.87 -22.18
N PRO A 173 20.58 20.27 -22.15
CA PRO A 173 20.17 19.27 -21.15
C PRO A 173 21.08 18.04 -21.09
N ASP A 174 21.62 17.62 -22.24
CA ASP A 174 22.48 16.44 -22.33
C ASP A 174 23.94 16.68 -21.91
N LEU A 175 24.34 17.93 -21.63
CA LEU A 175 25.71 18.21 -21.19
C LEU A 175 25.99 17.49 -19.86
N PRO A 176 27.17 16.85 -19.70
CA PRO A 176 27.52 16.18 -18.46
C PRO A 176 28.04 17.15 -17.39
N THR A 177 27.28 18.19 -17.11
CA THR A 177 27.57 19.19 -16.08
C THR A 177 27.18 18.68 -14.71
N ALA A 178 28.14 18.71 -13.78
CA ALA A 178 27.92 18.43 -12.35
C ALA A 178 27.66 19.71 -11.53
N THR A 179 28.10 20.87 -12.04
CA THR A 179 27.83 22.17 -11.41
C THR A 179 26.38 22.56 -11.64
N VAL A 180 25.67 22.82 -10.54
CA VAL A 180 24.28 23.28 -10.59
C VAL A 180 24.20 24.77 -10.94
N ASP A 181 23.21 25.13 -11.75
CA ASP A 181 22.86 26.51 -12.07
C ASP A 181 21.88 27.05 -11.02
N PHE A 182 22.38 27.87 -10.09
CA PHE A 182 21.57 28.44 -9.01
C PHE A 182 20.50 29.44 -9.47
N ARG A 183 20.55 29.90 -10.73
CA ARG A 183 19.56 30.85 -11.26
C ARG A 183 18.21 30.19 -11.55
N TYR A 184 18.22 28.88 -11.78
CA TYR A 184 17.03 28.14 -12.18
C TYR A 184 16.82 26.92 -11.28
N PRO A 185 15.63 26.74 -10.70
CA PRO A 185 15.31 25.50 -10.01
C PRO A 185 15.08 24.36 -11.01
N THR A 186 15.61 23.17 -10.70
CA THR A 186 15.22 21.92 -11.40
C THR A 186 13.99 21.34 -10.72
N ARG A 187 13.00 20.93 -11.53
CA ARG A 187 11.69 20.44 -11.04
C ARG A 187 10.94 19.62 -12.09
N ALA A 188 10.07 18.71 -11.65
CA ALA A 188 8.98 18.22 -12.48
C ALA A 188 7.93 19.32 -12.70
N MET A 189 7.52 19.46 -13.96
CA MET A 189 6.45 20.34 -14.37
C MET A 189 5.38 19.51 -15.09
N GLU A 190 4.14 19.68 -14.68
CA GLU A 190 2.98 19.06 -15.32
C GLU A 190 2.86 19.58 -16.78
N LEU A 191 2.39 18.72 -17.66
CA LEU A 191 2.04 19.05 -19.03
C LEU A 191 0.53 19.01 -19.17
N SER A 192 -0.07 20.16 -19.51
CA SER A 192 -1.49 20.22 -19.85
C SER A 192 -1.70 19.55 -21.22
N VAL A 193 -2.33 18.38 -21.22
CA VAL A 193 -2.65 17.61 -22.42
C VAL A 193 -4.15 17.31 -22.41
N ALA A 194 -4.81 17.40 -23.56
CA ALA A 194 -6.22 17.02 -23.67
C ALA A 194 -6.42 15.54 -23.33
N ALA A 195 -7.59 15.20 -22.77
CA ALA A 195 -7.88 13.84 -22.34
C ALA A 195 -7.78 12.84 -23.51
N GLY A 196 -6.92 11.82 -23.36
CA GLY A 196 -6.72 10.77 -24.35
C GLY A 196 -5.68 11.09 -25.44
N GLU A 197 -5.07 12.28 -25.41
CA GLU A 197 -3.98 12.63 -26.33
C GLU A 197 -2.61 12.34 -25.71
N PHE A 198 -1.63 12.10 -26.59
CA PHE A 198 -0.23 11.98 -26.20
C PHE A 198 0.46 13.34 -26.29
N PRO A 199 1.31 13.71 -25.31
CA PRO A 199 2.09 14.94 -25.39
C PRO A 199 3.00 14.91 -26.61
N SER A 200 3.08 16.05 -27.32
CA SER A 200 4.00 16.23 -28.45
C SER A 200 5.47 16.28 -28.02
N ASN A 201 5.74 16.60 -26.76
CA ASN A 201 7.08 16.72 -26.22
C ASN A 201 7.70 15.32 -25.95
N PRO A 202 8.85 14.96 -26.56
CA PRO A 202 9.46 13.65 -26.40
C PRO A 202 10.06 13.38 -25.00
N ALA A 203 10.25 14.40 -24.17
CA ALA A 203 10.70 14.25 -22.79
C ALA A 203 9.56 14.05 -21.79
N ALA A 204 8.31 14.02 -22.26
CA ALA A 204 7.15 13.78 -21.42
C ALA A 204 7.15 12.35 -20.85
N LYS A 205 6.81 12.24 -19.57
CA LYS A 205 6.64 10.99 -18.84
C LYS A 205 5.25 10.90 -18.26
N LEU A 206 4.71 9.69 -18.18
CA LEU A 206 3.48 9.40 -17.47
C LEU A 206 3.83 8.72 -16.16
N THR A 207 3.42 9.32 -15.05
CA THR A 207 3.61 8.74 -13.70
C THR A 207 2.32 8.92 -12.92
N LYS A 208 1.98 7.96 -12.06
CA LYS A 208 0.89 8.11 -11.11
C LYS A 208 1.38 8.87 -9.88
N PHE A 209 0.65 9.90 -9.51
CA PHE A 209 0.83 10.68 -8.30
C PHE A 209 -0.46 10.61 -7.49
N ALA A 210 -0.41 10.00 -6.30
CA ALA A 210 -1.57 9.89 -5.41
C ALA A 210 -2.81 9.32 -6.11
N GLY A 211 -2.63 8.27 -6.93
CA GLY A 211 -3.68 7.59 -7.69
C GLY A 211 -4.05 8.23 -9.03
N THR A 212 -3.49 9.41 -9.36
CA THR A 212 -3.79 10.13 -10.61
C THR A 212 -2.63 10.03 -11.58
N SER A 213 -2.87 9.51 -12.78
CA SER A 213 -1.87 9.48 -13.85
C SER A 213 -1.69 10.88 -14.46
N VAL A 214 -0.50 11.44 -14.35
CA VAL A 214 -0.18 12.80 -14.84
C VAL A 214 0.98 12.76 -15.81
N TRP A 215 0.83 13.49 -16.92
CA TRP A 215 1.92 13.76 -17.85
C TRP A 215 2.78 14.91 -17.31
N TRP A 216 4.10 14.70 -17.24
CA TRP A 216 5.03 15.71 -16.75
C TRP A 216 6.37 15.63 -17.46
N ARG A 217 7.19 16.67 -17.34
CA ARG A 217 8.58 16.68 -17.82
C ARG A 217 9.51 17.30 -16.79
N GLN A 218 10.79 16.94 -16.86
CA GLN A 218 11.84 17.64 -16.11
C GLN A 218 12.15 18.97 -16.79
N VAL A 219 12.17 20.06 -16.02
CA VAL A 219 12.58 21.39 -16.50
C VAL A 219 13.89 21.79 -15.82
N ASN A 220 14.77 22.46 -16.57
CA ASN A 220 16.08 22.92 -16.11
C ASN A 220 16.91 21.81 -15.44
N PRO A 221 17.30 20.74 -16.16
CA PRO A 221 17.98 19.59 -15.54
C PRO A 221 19.29 19.95 -14.83
N HIS A 222 19.97 21.02 -15.23
CA HIS A 222 21.18 21.53 -14.57
C HIS A 222 20.90 22.48 -13.40
N GLY A 223 19.64 22.80 -13.14
CA GLY A 223 19.24 23.73 -12.08
C GLY A 223 19.49 23.20 -10.68
N ALA A 224 19.40 24.09 -9.69
CA ALA A 224 19.46 23.70 -8.28
C ALA A 224 18.20 22.88 -7.90
N PRO A 225 18.34 21.69 -7.27
CA PRO A 225 17.18 20.87 -6.90
C PRO A 225 16.37 21.52 -5.79
N CYS A 226 15.08 21.73 -6.04
CA CYS A 226 14.15 22.19 -5.00
C CYS A 226 14.03 21.19 -3.85
N PHE A 227 14.08 19.90 -4.19
CA PHE A 227 13.93 18.79 -3.25
C PHE A 227 15.09 17.80 -3.44
N PRO A 228 16.24 18.02 -2.79
CA PRO A 228 17.39 17.13 -2.92
C PRO A 228 17.04 15.69 -2.53
N GLY A 229 17.42 14.71 -3.37
CA GLY A 229 17.18 13.29 -3.12
C GLY A 229 15.80 12.75 -3.52
N SER A 230 14.87 13.60 -3.98
CA SER A 230 13.60 13.15 -4.56
C SER A 230 13.76 12.73 -6.04
N PHE A 231 12.68 12.25 -6.64
CA PHE A 231 12.57 11.93 -8.06
C PHE A 231 12.78 13.16 -8.98
N ASP A 232 12.55 14.37 -8.44
CA ASP A 232 12.78 15.66 -9.10
C ASP A 232 14.28 16.01 -9.18
N ASP A 233 15.12 15.40 -8.32
CA ASP A 233 16.55 15.68 -8.25
C ASP A 233 17.34 14.87 -9.30
N VAL A 234 17.54 15.51 -10.44
CA VAL A 234 18.36 14.99 -11.54
C VAL A 234 19.83 15.43 -11.49
N SER A 235 20.27 16.07 -10.41
CA SER A 235 21.65 16.56 -10.29
C SER A 235 22.67 15.42 -10.42
N ARG A 236 23.74 15.67 -11.18
CA ARG A 236 24.83 14.71 -11.35
C ARG A 236 25.84 14.87 -10.21
N ARG A 237 26.21 13.76 -9.56
CA ARG A 237 27.13 13.75 -8.42
C ARG A 237 28.24 12.72 -8.62
N THR A 238 29.27 12.80 -7.78
CA THR A 238 30.32 11.78 -7.74
C THR A 238 29.74 10.42 -7.36
N VAL A 239 30.36 9.36 -7.85
CA VAL A 239 29.96 7.99 -7.52
C VAL A 239 29.99 7.77 -6.01
N ASP A 240 28.90 7.27 -5.46
CA ASP A 240 28.79 6.78 -4.09
C ASP A 240 29.10 5.28 -4.04
N LEU A 241 30.12 4.91 -3.27
CA LEU A 241 30.59 3.52 -3.13
C LEU A 241 30.04 2.84 -1.87
N ARG A 242 29.25 3.54 -1.04
CA ARG A 242 28.63 2.96 0.14
C ARG A 242 27.59 1.92 -0.26
N THR A 243 27.32 0.97 0.64
CA THR A 243 26.21 0.03 0.48
C THR A 243 24.92 0.83 0.33
N PRO A 244 24.14 0.60 -0.75
CA PRO A 244 22.91 1.32 -0.94
C PRO A 244 21.92 0.98 0.17
N ASP A 245 21.37 2.00 0.78
CA ASP A 245 20.22 1.90 1.67
C ASP A 245 19.16 2.91 1.21
N TRP A 246 18.16 3.20 2.05
CA TRP A 246 17.11 4.17 1.74
C TRP A 246 17.61 5.63 1.72
N GLN A 247 18.78 5.95 2.28
CA GLN A 247 19.31 7.31 2.48
C GLN A 247 20.54 7.61 1.60
N GLN A 248 21.41 6.63 1.35
CA GLN A 248 22.72 6.81 0.71
C GLN A 248 23.08 5.65 -0.22
N GLY A 249 24.17 5.79 -0.98
CA GLY A 249 24.64 4.77 -1.93
C GLY A 249 23.85 4.70 -3.24
N HIS A 250 23.03 5.73 -3.53
CA HIS A 250 22.14 5.73 -4.71
C HIS A 250 22.85 6.13 -5.99
N ILE A 251 23.83 7.04 -5.90
CA ILE A 251 24.49 7.63 -7.06
C ILE A 251 25.60 6.71 -7.56
N HIS A 252 25.25 5.73 -8.37
CA HIS A 252 26.24 4.82 -8.96
C HIS A 252 25.73 4.30 -10.31
N PRO A 253 26.60 4.14 -11.32
CA PRO A 253 26.17 3.77 -12.68
C PRO A 253 25.52 2.39 -12.77
N LYS A 254 25.80 1.51 -11.81
CA LYS A 254 25.18 0.18 -11.67
C LYS A 254 23.93 0.15 -10.78
N ARG A 255 23.29 1.31 -10.55
CA ARG A 255 22.09 1.41 -9.71
C ARG A 255 20.90 1.86 -10.53
N VAL A 256 19.75 1.28 -10.20
CA VAL A 256 18.44 1.78 -10.61
C VAL A 256 17.73 2.23 -9.34
N ILE A 257 17.28 3.47 -9.32
CA ILE A 257 16.62 4.08 -8.16
C ILE A 257 15.13 4.08 -8.46
N LEU A 258 14.35 3.50 -7.56
CA LEU A 258 12.89 3.51 -7.60
C LEU A 258 12.41 4.44 -6.50
N HIS A 259 11.94 5.63 -6.89
CA HIS A 259 11.27 6.52 -5.95
C HIS A 259 9.83 6.04 -5.76
N ALA A 260 9.40 5.79 -4.53
CA ALA A 260 8.06 5.32 -4.22
C ALA A 260 7.41 6.15 -3.11
N PRO A 261 6.11 6.48 -3.18
CA PRO A 261 5.45 7.23 -2.14
C PRO A 261 5.38 6.40 -0.86
N PRO A 262 5.73 6.97 0.32
CA PRO A 262 5.50 6.29 1.59
C PRO A 262 4.02 5.92 1.77
N PRO A 263 3.67 4.73 2.27
CA PRO A 263 2.28 4.39 2.51
C PRO A 263 1.63 5.32 3.54
N LEU A 264 0.33 5.60 3.40
CA LEU A 264 -0.42 6.48 4.29
C LEU A 264 -1.12 5.75 5.45
N GLY A 265 -1.19 4.41 5.42
CA GLY A 265 -1.78 3.59 6.49
C GLY A 265 -3.28 3.88 6.73
N PHE A 266 -3.71 3.73 7.98
CA PHE A 266 -5.11 3.92 8.40
C PHE A 266 -5.74 5.26 7.99
N PHE A 267 -4.96 6.33 8.03
CA PHE A 267 -5.44 7.69 7.76
C PHE A 267 -5.24 8.10 6.30
N SER A 268 -5.26 7.13 5.39
CA SER A 268 -5.37 7.40 3.96
C SER A 268 -6.71 8.09 3.67
N PRO A 269 -6.73 9.22 2.94
CA PRO A 269 -7.97 9.95 2.65
C PRO A 269 -9.04 9.04 2.03
N GLY A 270 -10.21 8.98 2.65
CA GLY A 270 -11.38 8.23 2.14
C GLY A 270 -11.31 6.71 2.31
N LEU A 271 -10.28 6.14 2.95
CA LEU A 271 -10.17 4.69 3.14
C LEU A 271 -11.17 4.15 4.17
N PHE A 272 -11.24 4.78 5.35
CA PHE A 272 -12.15 4.40 6.43
C PHE A 272 -13.00 5.59 6.90
N PRO A 273 -14.27 5.36 7.29
CA PRO A 273 -15.11 6.39 7.90
C PRO A 273 -14.50 6.90 9.22
N VAL A 274 -14.54 8.23 9.41
CA VAL A 274 -14.15 8.88 10.66
C VAL A 274 -15.40 9.20 11.48
N HIS A 275 -15.41 8.76 12.73
CA HIS A 275 -16.46 9.09 13.69
C HIS A 275 -16.44 10.60 14.02
N LYS A 276 -17.53 11.30 13.69
CA LYS A 276 -17.63 12.76 13.82
C LYS A 276 -17.88 13.26 15.26
N GLY A 277 -18.29 12.37 16.17
CA GLY A 277 -18.67 12.73 17.55
C GLY A 277 -17.49 12.95 18.51
N GLY A 278 -16.25 12.73 18.05
CA GLY A 278 -15.07 12.73 18.92
C GLY A 278 -15.10 11.52 19.84
N ASP A 279 -15.72 11.68 21.01
CA ASP A 279 -15.83 10.62 22.02
C ASP A 279 -17.02 9.70 21.73
N MET A 280 -16.84 8.40 21.98
CA MET A 280 -17.86 7.36 21.81
C MET A 280 -18.02 6.59 23.11
N ILE A 281 -19.26 6.41 23.56
CA ILE A 281 -19.57 5.73 24.81
C ILE A 281 -20.42 4.49 24.51
N LEU A 282 -19.97 3.34 24.99
CA LEU A 282 -20.65 2.05 24.87
C LEU A 282 -21.11 1.59 26.26
N ASP A 283 -22.41 1.68 26.50
CA ASP A 283 -23.05 1.43 27.81
C ASP A 283 -23.91 0.15 27.83
N GLY A 284 -24.06 -0.56 26.70
CA GLY A 284 -24.85 -1.80 26.61
C GLY A 284 -24.08 -3.03 27.08
N GLU A 285 -24.75 -4.02 27.67
CA GLU A 285 -24.14 -5.29 28.14
C GLU A 285 -23.83 -6.30 27.00
N GLU A 286 -23.98 -5.91 25.75
CA GLU A 286 -23.78 -6.76 24.57
C GLU A 286 -22.32 -6.81 24.08
N GLU A 287 -22.04 -7.65 23.07
CA GLU A 287 -20.77 -7.62 22.34
C GLU A 287 -20.79 -6.49 21.31
N HIS A 288 -20.02 -5.43 21.57
CA HIS A 288 -19.86 -4.30 20.67
C HIS A 288 -18.83 -4.64 19.60
N ARG A 289 -19.27 -4.72 18.34
CA ARG A 289 -18.40 -5.00 17.19
C ARG A 289 -18.19 -3.73 16.38
N LEU A 290 -16.93 -3.30 16.29
CA LEU A 290 -16.51 -2.18 15.44
C LEU A 290 -15.51 -2.70 14.42
N GLU A 291 -15.76 -2.43 13.15
CA GLU A 291 -14.88 -2.79 12.04
C GLU A 291 -14.67 -1.58 11.14
N ASP A 292 -13.47 -1.43 10.59
CA ASP A 292 -13.16 -0.43 9.54
C ASP A 292 -13.52 1.02 9.95
N LEU A 293 -13.20 1.40 11.19
CA LEU A 293 -13.64 2.66 11.79
C LEU A 293 -12.49 3.45 12.44
N ILE A 294 -12.46 4.76 12.21
CA ILE A 294 -11.54 5.69 12.87
C ILE A 294 -12.30 6.48 13.94
N ILE A 295 -11.78 6.47 15.17
CA ILE A 295 -12.28 7.26 16.31
C ILE A 295 -11.16 8.18 16.79
N ASP A 296 -11.25 9.46 16.42
CA ASP A 296 -10.31 10.53 16.78
C ASP A 296 -10.62 11.11 18.18
N GLY A 297 -11.01 10.26 19.11
CA GLY A 297 -11.40 10.62 20.47
C GLY A 297 -11.34 9.44 21.43
N THR A 298 -12.04 9.56 22.55
CA THR A 298 -12.04 8.53 23.59
C THR A 298 -13.19 7.57 23.40
N LEU A 299 -12.88 6.30 23.12
CA LEU A 299 -13.83 5.20 23.19
C LEU A 299 -13.90 4.71 24.64
N THR A 300 -15.02 4.97 25.29
CA THR A 300 -15.30 4.54 26.67
C THR A 300 -16.25 3.36 26.66
N VAL A 301 -15.85 2.23 27.26
CA VAL A 301 -16.73 1.05 27.41
C VAL A 301 -17.08 0.87 28.88
N LYS A 302 -18.37 1.05 29.22
CA LYS A 302 -18.87 0.90 30.60
C LYS A 302 -19.48 -0.46 30.89
N ALA A 303 -19.96 -1.17 29.86
CA ALA A 303 -20.55 -2.50 29.98
C ALA A 303 -20.30 -3.33 28.70
N GLY A 304 -20.43 -4.66 28.80
CA GLY A 304 -20.31 -5.58 27.67
C GLY A 304 -18.89 -5.99 27.31
N THR A 305 -18.69 -6.48 26.08
CA THR A 305 -17.37 -6.85 25.53
C THR A 305 -17.12 -6.08 24.24
N LEU A 306 -15.86 -5.82 23.90
CA LEU A 306 -15.48 -5.05 22.73
C LEU A 306 -14.67 -5.92 21.76
N ARG A 307 -15.13 -5.99 20.51
CA ARG A 307 -14.41 -6.61 19.40
C ARG A 307 -14.11 -5.57 18.34
N LEU A 308 -12.82 -5.35 18.09
CA LEU A 308 -12.30 -4.38 17.14
C LEU A 308 -11.57 -5.11 16.01
N ARG A 309 -11.81 -4.69 14.76
CA ARG A 309 -11.06 -5.15 13.60
C ARG A 309 -10.76 -3.99 12.68
N ARG A 310 -9.49 -3.75 12.33
CA ARG A 310 -9.09 -2.64 11.44
C ARG A 310 -9.65 -1.30 11.91
N CYS A 311 -9.52 -1.02 13.20
CA CYS A 311 -9.92 0.25 13.80
C CYS A 311 -8.71 1.09 14.22
N ALA A 312 -8.79 2.41 14.07
CA ALA A 312 -7.84 3.35 14.66
C ALA A 312 -8.56 4.15 15.75
N ILE A 313 -8.15 4.01 17.01
CA ILE A 313 -8.79 4.68 18.16
C ILE A 313 -7.76 5.50 18.92
N ARG A 314 -8.04 6.79 19.13
CA ARG A 314 -7.09 7.67 19.85
C ARG A 314 -6.90 7.20 21.28
N ALA A 315 -8.00 7.09 22.02
CA ALA A 315 -7.96 6.64 23.41
C ALA A 315 -8.99 5.55 23.65
N LEU A 316 -8.56 4.42 24.19
CA LEU A 316 -9.46 3.38 24.67
C LEU A 316 -9.45 3.37 26.21
N ASP A 317 -10.61 3.58 26.82
CA ASP A 317 -10.82 3.51 28.25
C ASP A 317 -11.95 2.52 28.57
N VAL A 318 -11.67 1.55 29.42
CA VAL A 318 -12.65 0.52 29.80
C VAL A 318 -12.85 0.58 31.30
N SER A 319 -14.06 0.96 31.73
CA SER A 319 -14.40 1.13 33.14
C SER A 319 -15.12 -0.08 33.74
N ILE A 320 -15.17 -1.21 33.02
CA ILE A 320 -15.78 -2.45 33.48
C ILE A 320 -14.92 -3.01 34.63
N PRO A 321 -15.47 -3.23 35.85
CA PRO A 321 -14.72 -3.88 36.93
C PRO A 321 -14.26 -5.26 36.46
N ALA A 322 -13.06 -5.70 36.88
CA ALA A 322 -12.39 -6.92 36.41
C ALA A 322 -13.21 -8.20 36.68
N ALA A 323 -14.28 -8.41 35.92
CA ALA A 323 -15.12 -9.60 35.95
C ALA A 323 -14.45 -10.66 35.08
N ALA A 324 -14.07 -11.77 35.71
CA ALA A 324 -13.45 -12.96 35.13
C ALA A 324 -12.22 -12.71 34.22
N LEU A 325 -11.02 -12.92 34.76
CA LEU A 325 -9.73 -12.85 34.03
C LEU A 325 -9.57 -13.88 32.90
N ASP A 326 -10.56 -14.73 32.67
CA ASP A 326 -10.56 -15.82 31.68
C ASP A 326 -11.09 -15.39 30.31
N ASP A 327 -12.08 -14.48 30.28
CA ASP A 327 -12.66 -13.98 29.03
C ASP A 327 -12.12 -12.57 28.72
N PRO A 328 -11.65 -12.31 27.49
CA PRO A 328 -11.12 -11.00 27.13
C PRO A 328 -12.25 -9.99 26.99
N VAL A 329 -12.16 -8.92 27.78
CA VAL A 329 -13.07 -7.76 27.70
C VAL A 329 -12.89 -7.01 26.38
N VAL A 330 -11.65 -6.99 25.88
CA VAL A 330 -11.30 -6.38 24.59
C VAL A 330 -10.56 -7.40 23.74
N LYS A 331 -11.06 -7.65 22.54
CA LYS A 331 -10.36 -8.33 21.44
C LYS A 331 -10.12 -7.33 20.32
N ALA A 332 -8.86 -7.07 19.98
CA ALA A 332 -8.52 -6.18 18.88
C ALA A 332 -7.60 -6.90 17.88
N GLU A 333 -7.94 -6.79 16.61
CA GLU A 333 -7.20 -7.37 15.49
C GLU A 333 -6.88 -6.25 14.49
N GLU A 334 -5.62 -6.13 14.07
CA GLU A 334 -5.18 -5.11 13.10
C GLU A 334 -5.60 -3.69 13.53
N CYS A 335 -5.39 -3.31 14.80
CA CYS A 335 -5.87 -2.02 15.32
C CYS A 335 -4.71 -1.08 15.71
N LEU A 336 -4.95 0.23 15.58
CA LEU A 336 -4.02 1.29 15.96
C LEU A 336 -4.56 2.10 17.14
N PHE A 337 -3.75 2.25 18.19
CA PHE A 337 -4.10 3.04 19.38
C PHE A 337 -3.05 4.11 19.68
N GLU A 338 -3.47 5.32 20.05
CA GLU A 338 -2.55 6.29 20.68
C GLU A 338 -2.34 5.92 22.15
N LYS A 339 -3.40 5.68 22.91
CA LYS A 339 -3.33 5.22 24.30
C LYS A 339 -4.45 4.23 24.63
N MET A 340 -4.18 3.32 25.56
CA MET A 340 -5.13 2.31 25.99
C MET A 340 -5.03 2.08 27.50
N ALA A 341 -6.16 2.04 28.18
CA ALA A 341 -6.29 1.67 29.59
C ALA A 341 -7.44 0.67 29.76
N VAL A 342 -7.09 -0.58 30.10
CA VAL A 342 -8.07 -1.66 30.28
C VAL A 342 -7.73 -2.47 31.55
N PRO A 343 -8.56 -2.41 32.60
CA PRO A 343 -8.28 -3.13 33.85
C PRO A 343 -8.47 -4.66 33.75
N GLY A 344 -9.15 -5.15 32.71
CA GLY A 344 -9.43 -6.58 32.47
C GLY A 344 -8.40 -7.30 31.59
N LEU A 345 -8.79 -8.47 31.07
CA LEU A 345 -8.03 -9.19 30.05
C LEU A 345 -8.22 -8.54 28.67
N VAL A 346 -7.11 -8.22 28.02
CA VAL A 346 -7.06 -7.73 26.64
C VAL A 346 -6.34 -8.75 25.76
N ARG A 347 -6.94 -9.06 24.61
CA ARG A 347 -6.30 -9.81 23.53
C ARG A 347 -6.03 -8.90 22.34
N LEU A 348 -4.76 -8.76 21.97
CA LEU A 348 -4.30 -7.97 20.83
C LEU A 348 -3.60 -8.88 19.82
N GLU A 349 -4.01 -8.79 18.57
CA GLU A 349 -3.38 -9.46 17.43
C GLU A 349 -3.08 -8.40 16.37
N TYR A 350 -1.83 -8.33 15.90
CA TYR A 350 -1.41 -7.35 14.88
C TYR A 350 -1.76 -5.90 15.25
N CYS A 351 -1.61 -5.50 16.51
CA CYS A 351 -1.98 -4.14 16.95
C CYS A 351 -0.77 -3.26 17.21
N THR A 352 -0.89 -1.95 16.99
CA THR A 352 0.11 -0.95 17.38
C THR A 352 -0.44 -0.05 18.47
N VAL A 353 0.32 0.13 19.56
CA VAL A 353 0.03 1.14 20.59
C VAL A 353 1.18 2.13 20.65
N LEU A 354 0.92 3.38 20.28
CA LEU A 354 1.95 4.41 20.14
C LEU A 354 2.42 4.99 21.49
N GLY A 355 1.47 5.28 22.38
CA GLY A 355 1.69 5.89 23.68
C GLY A 355 1.63 4.87 24.81
N ASN A 356 0.87 5.18 25.85
CA ASN A 356 0.78 4.34 27.04
C ASN A 356 -0.25 3.22 26.85
N CYS A 357 0.16 2.00 27.19
CA CYS A 357 -0.68 0.82 27.29
C CYS A 357 -0.74 0.38 28.75
N GLU A 358 -1.91 0.47 29.36
CA GLU A 358 -2.19 -0.02 30.72
C GLU A 358 -3.17 -1.17 30.63
N ALA A 359 -2.76 -2.37 31.05
CA ALA A 359 -3.60 -3.56 30.98
C ALA A 359 -3.54 -4.40 32.27
N GLY A 360 -4.69 -4.88 32.73
CA GLY A 360 -4.77 -5.80 33.86
C GLY A 360 -4.17 -7.17 33.55
N ARG A 361 -4.59 -7.77 32.43
CA ARG A 361 -3.98 -8.97 31.84
C ARG A 361 -3.84 -8.77 30.33
N LEU A 362 -2.71 -9.17 29.76
CA LEU A 362 -2.40 -8.95 28.34
C LEU A 362 -2.05 -10.27 27.65
N GLN A 363 -2.76 -10.55 26.57
CA GLN A 363 -2.42 -11.55 25.56
C GLN A 363 -2.13 -10.80 24.27
N ALA A 364 -0.87 -10.78 23.82
CA ALA A 364 -0.47 -10.06 22.61
C ALA A 364 0.30 -10.96 21.65
N SER A 365 -0.09 -10.95 20.39
CA SER A 365 0.61 -11.61 19.28
C SER A 365 0.91 -10.57 18.20
N ASP A 366 2.15 -10.53 17.71
CA ASP A 366 2.51 -9.74 16.52
C ASP A 366 2.24 -8.24 16.69
N CYS A 367 2.32 -7.77 17.93
CA CYS A 367 1.97 -6.40 18.31
C CYS A 367 3.21 -5.50 18.42
N LEU A 368 2.99 -4.20 18.25
CA LEU A 368 4.02 -3.17 18.36
C LEU A 368 3.64 -2.17 19.45
N PHE A 369 4.29 -2.27 20.61
CA PHE A 369 4.15 -1.28 21.68
C PHE A 369 5.27 -0.27 21.55
N ALA A 370 5.03 0.93 21.01
CA ALA A 370 6.07 1.94 20.83
C ALA A 370 6.37 2.70 22.14
N GLY A 371 5.33 3.01 22.92
CA GLY A 371 5.43 3.75 24.17
C GLY A 371 5.59 2.88 25.42
N LYS A 372 5.02 3.31 26.55
CA LYS A 372 5.16 2.63 27.84
C LYS A 372 4.13 1.51 27.97
N LEU A 373 4.57 0.34 28.39
CA LEU A 373 3.71 -0.79 28.72
C LEU A 373 3.69 -0.99 30.24
N LYS A 374 2.54 -0.72 30.87
CA LYS A 374 2.31 -0.97 32.30
C LYS A 374 1.32 -2.12 32.43
N LEU A 375 1.71 -3.12 33.18
CA LEU A 375 0.91 -4.30 33.44
C LEU A 375 0.68 -4.42 34.95
N SER A 376 -0.53 -4.78 35.35
CA SER A 376 -0.78 -5.19 36.74
C SER A 376 0.07 -6.43 37.09
N PRO A 377 0.41 -6.66 38.37
CA PRO A 377 1.18 -7.85 38.75
C PRO A 377 0.48 -9.13 38.28
N GLY A 378 1.15 -9.89 37.42
CA GLY A 378 0.61 -11.17 36.92
C GLY A 378 0.44 -12.18 38.05
N LEU A 379 -0.69 -12.89 38.06
CA LEU A 379 -0.93 -14.02 38.96
C LEU A 379 -0.39 -15.30 38.31
N GLU A 380 0.18 -16.24 39.07
CA GLU A 380 0.70 -17.52 38.53
C GLU A 380 -0.36 -18.30 37.73
N LYS A 381 -1.63 -18.24 38.17
CA LYS A 381 -2.77 -18.86 37.46
C LYS A 381 -3.06 -18.18 36.11
N TYR A 382 -2.74 -16.90 35.99
CA TYR A 382 -3.14 -16.05 34.87
C TYR A 382 -1.97 -15.17 34.40
N PRO A 383 -0.89 -15.76 33.84
CA PRO A 383 0.23 -14.98 33.35
C PRO A 383 -0.17 -14.12 32.15
N HIS A 384 0.56 -13.03 31.97
CA HIS A 384 0.58 -12.31 30.70
C HIS A 384 1.35 -13.13 29.67
N CYS A 385 0.87 -13.10 28.42
CA CYS A 385 1.49 -13.82 27.32
C CYS A 385 1.73 -12.84 26.17
N ILE A 386 3.00 -12.64 25.80
CA ILE A 386 3.37 -11.78 24.68
C ILE A 386 4.30 -12.56 23.76
N ARG A 387 3.94 -12.68 22.48
CA ARG A 387 4.73 -13.41 21.49
C ARG A 387 4.91 -12.62 20.20
N PHE A 388 6.04 -12.84 19.52
CA PHE A 388 6.36 -12.24 18.21
C PHE A 388 6.13 -10.72 18.17
N SER A 389 6.33 -10.04 19.30
CA SER A 389 5.93 -8.64 19.47
C SER A 389 7.11 -7.76 19.84
N ARG A 390 7.01 -6.47 19.53
CA ARG A 390 7.93 -5.45 20.02
C ARG A 390 7.47 -4.95 21.38
N ILE A 391 8.30 -5.11 22.41
CA ILE A 391 8.04 -4.63 23.78
C ILE A 391 9.07 -3.58 24.22
N PRO A 392 8.69 -2.60 25.04
CA PRO A 392 9.63 -1.65 25.60
C PRO A 392 10.59 -2.35 26.59
N PRO A 393 11.86 -1.87 26.72
CA PRO A 393 12.81 -2.44 27.65
C PRO A 393 12.34 -2.29 29.10
N GLY A 394 12.61 -3.28 29.95
CA GLY A 394 12.30 -3.25 31.39
C GLY A 394 11.01 -3.94 31.82
N VAL A 395 10.22 -4.50 30.89
CA VAL A 395 8.92 -5.15 31.17
C VAL A 395 9.01 -6.68 31.31
N LEU A 396 10.22 -7.25 31.20
CA LEU A 396 10.46 -8.69 30.99
C LEU A 396 10.38 -9.60 32.23
N THR A 397 10.28 -9.08 33.45
CA THR A 397 10.61 -9.86 34.66
C THR A 397 9.53 -10.81 35.17
N THR A 398 8.30 -10.76 34.65
CA THR A 398 7.16 -11.60 35.13
C THR A 398 6.22 -12.08 34.03
N LEU A 399 6.69 -12.19 32.78
CA LEU A 399 5.84 -12.45 31.60
C LEU A 399 6.23 -13.76 30.91
N LEU A 400 5.24 -14.49 30.38
CA LEU A 400 5.51 -15.51 29.38
C LEU A 400 5.78 -14.80 28.05
N THR A 401 7.05 -14.84 27.62
CA THR A 401 7.48 -14.19 26.38
C THR A 401 8.07 -15.19 25.40
N HIS A 402 7.74 -15.05 24.12
CA HIS A 402 8.30 -15.88 23.05
C HIS A 402 8.69 -15.04 21.83
N ARG A 403 9.98 -15.06 21.45
CA ARG A 403 10.52 -14.37 20.25
C ARG A 403 10.11 -12.89 20.13
N ASN A 404 10.20 -12.15 21.24
CA ASN A 404 9.95 -10.71 21.26
C ASN A 404 11.23 -9.92 20.98
N THR A 405 11.07 -8.69 20.49
CA THR A 405 12.17 -7.73 20.27
C THR A 405 12.01 -6.49 21.14
N THR A 406 13.13 -5.88 21.55
CA THR A 406 13.15 -4.59 22.25
C THR A 406 13.69 -3.46 21.37
N GLU A 407 13.97 -3.75 20.10
CA GLU A 407 14.47 -2.77 19.14
C GLU A 407 13.47 -1.63 18.94
N ARG A 408 13.97 -0.48 18.48
CA ARG A 408 13.13 0.72 18.32
C ARG A 408 12.53 0.75 16.91
N PRO A 409 11.20 0.87 16.78
CA PRO A 409 10.58 1.09 15.48
C PRO A 409 10.95 2.48 14.95
N VAL A 410 11.11 2.59 13.63
CA VAL A 410 11.33 3.87 12.96
C VAL A 410 10.12 4.13 12.08
N PHE A 411 9.39 5.21 12.32
CA PHE A 411 8.24 5.58 11.49
C PHE A 411 8.62 6.59 10.42
N TYR A 412 7.85 6.65 9.35
CA TYR A 412 8.02 7.68 8.33
C TYR A 412 7.88 9.09 8.91
N THR A 413 8.74 9.99 8.44
CA THR A 413 8.60 11.44 8.65
C THR A 413 7.91 12.04 7.44
N PHE A 414 6.91 12.88 7.67
CA PHE A 414 6.19 13.63 6.65
C PHE A 414 6.40 15.14 6.86
N GLU A 415 6.00 15.92 5.88
CA GLU A 415 5.97 17.38 5.95
C GLU A 415 4.56 17.84 6.33
N PHE A 416 4.44 18.58 7.43
CA PHE A 416 3.18 19.14 7.92
C PHE A 416 3.29 20.67 7.96
N ASP A 417 2.18 21.34 7.62
CA ASP A 417 2.04 22.79 7.81
C ASP A 417 1.54 23.03 9.24
N GLU A 418 2.39 23.62 10.09
CA GLU A 418 2.05 23.98 11.47
C GLU A 418 2.02 25.51 11.62
N GLY A 419 0.94 26.13 11.13
CA GLY A 419 0.71 27.56 11.28
C GLY A 419 1.50 28.43 10.30
N GLY A 420 1.77 27.93 9.09
CA GLY A 420 2.49 28.62 8.01
C GLY A 420 3.94 28.18 7.87
N GLU A 421 4.47 27.39 8.81
CA GLU A 421 5.80 26.77 8.71
C GLU A 421 5.69 25.29 8.36
N VAL A 422 6.46 24.86 7.36
CA VAL A 422 6.55 23.45 6.97
C VAL A 422 7.56 22.74 7.88
N VAL A 423 7.05 21.89 8.77
CA VAL A 423 7.85 21.12 9.73
C VAL A 423 7.90 19.65 9.31
N ARG A 424 9.10 19.06 9.30
CA ARG A 424 9.29 17.64 9.04
C ARG A 424 9.32 16.85 10.35
N ARG A 425 8.33 15.98 10.57
CA ARG A 425 8.22 15.14 11.78
C ARG A 425 7.47 13.84 11.50
N THR A 426 7.47 12.93 12.48
CA THR A 426 6.60 11.75 12.44
C THR A 426 5.13 12.15 12.53
N ALA A 427 4.28 11.44 11.80
CA ALA A 427 2.83 11.62 11.84
C ALA A 427 2.26 11.27 13.23
N ARG A 428 1.38 12.13 13.74
CA ARG A 428 0.62 11.92 14.98
C ARG A 428 -0.65 11.11 14.69
N PHE A 429 -1.32 10.65 15.73
CA PHE A 429 -2.62 10.00 15.58
C PHE A 429 -3.62 10.93 14.89
N GLY A 430 -4.32 10.43 13.87
CA GLY A 430 -5.24 11.23 13.03
C GLY A 430 -4.61 11.74 11.74
N GLU A 431 -3.28 11.71 11.62
CA GLU A 431 -2.55 12.19 10.44
C GLU A 431 -2.15 11.04 9.50
N SER A 432 -2.14 11.30 8.19
CA SER A 432 -1.71 10.33 7.18
C SER A 432 -0.26 9.87 7.41
N GLY A 433 -0.04 8.56 7.32
CA GLY A 433 1.26 7.93 7.55
C GLY A 433 1.58 7.61 9.01
N CYS A 434 0.64 7.83 9.94
CA CYS A 434 0.80 7.47 11.34
C CYS A 434 1.09 5.97 11.51
N ALA A 435 2.09 5.65 12.34
CA ALA A 435 2.50 4.28 12.66
C ALA A 435 2.94 3.40 11.46
N VAL A 436 3.20 3.99 10.28
CA VAL A 436 3.74 3.26 9.12
C VAL A 436 5.25 3.12 9.28
N LEU A 437 5.73 1.88 9.20
CA LEU A 437 7.15 1.56 9.40
C LEU A 437 8.00 2.06 8.23
N HIS A 438 9.08 2.77 8.57
CA HIS A 438 10.12 3.15 7.63
C HIS A 438 10.97 1.93 7.27
N PRO A 439 11.51 1.81 6.04
CA PRO A 439 12.48 0.77 5.67
C PRO A 439 13.74 0.72 6.53
N ALA A 440 14.02 1.79 7.28
CA ALA A 440 15.11 1.90 8.25
C ALA A 440 14.82 1.16 9.56
N THR A 441 13.56 0.77 9.77
CA THR A 441 13.16 -0.05 10.90
C THR A 441 13.95 -1.35 10.86
N PRO A 442 14.46 -1.83 12.00
CA PRO A 442 15.18 -3.09 12.05
C PRO A 442 14.37 -4.28 11.53
N GLU A 443 15.06 -5.24 10.95
CA GLU A 443 14.45 -6.45 10.38
C GLU A 443 13.70 -7.27 11.43
N THR A 444 14.11 -7.21 12.71
CA THR A 444 13.40 -7.89 13.81
C THR A 444 11.99 -7.39 14.02
N ILE A 445 11.62 -6.20 13.51
CA ILE A 445 10.26 -5.65 13.55
C ILE A 445 9.58 -5.78 12.19
N ARG A 446 10.32 -5.53 11.09
CA ARG A 446 9.79 -5.61 9.72
C ARG A 446 9.45 -7.03 9.25
N PHE A 447 10.12 -8.03 9.80
CA PHE A 447 9.97 -9.45 9.44
C PHE A 447 9.89 -10.37 10.67
N GLY A 448 9.59 -9.81 11.84
CA GLY A 448 9.60 -10.56 13.09
C GLY A 448 8.24 -11.07 13.56
N ALA A 449 7.16 -10.84 12.79
CA ALA A 449 5.88 -11.49 13.04
C ALA A 449 5.99 -13.02 12.89
N GLU A 450 5.02 -13.77 13.43
CA GLU A 450 4.97 -15.23 13.44
C GLU A 450 5.11 -15.85 12.03
N ASP A 451 4.53 -15.19 11.03
CA ASP A 451 4.55 -15.59 9.62
C ASP A 451 5.70 -14.97 8.81
N GLY A 452 6.58 -14.19 9.44
CA GLY A 452 7.67 -13.46 8.79
C GLY A 452 7.29 -12.09 8.22
N GLY A 453 6.06 -11.60 8.47
CA GLY A 453 5.62 -10.25 8.13
C GLY A 453 6.06 -9.17 9.12
N GLU A 454 5.52 -7.97 8.92
CA GLU A 454 5.78 -6.84 9.83
C GLU A 454 4.89 -6.87 11.06
N MET A 455 5.42 -6.48 12.21
CA MET A 455 4.64 -6.39 13.45
C MET A 455 3.74 -5.15 13.45
N GLY A 456 2.60 -5.26 14.14
CA GLY A 456 1.72 -4.15 14.48
C GLY A 456 0.56 -3.94 13.51
N ALA A 457 -0.11 -2.79 13.67
CA ALA A 457 -1.39 -2.44 13.05
C ALA A 457 -1.40 -2.62 11.53
N HIS A 458 -0.27 -2.39 10.85
CA HIS A 458 -0.19 -2.47 9.39
C HIS A 458 0.17 -3.86 8.85
N HIS A 459 0.26 -4.89 9.69
CA HIS A 459 0.63 -6.25 9.29
C HIS A 459 -0.17 -6.77 8.07
N GLY A 460 -1.50 -6.62 8.10
CA GLY A 460 -2.39 -7.06 7.03
C GLY A 460 -2.15 -6.36 5.68
N TRP A 461 -1.54 -5.17 5.67
CA TRP A 461 -1.15 -4.44 4.46
C TRP A 461 0.21 -4.84 3.90
N ARG A 462 1.05 -5.52 4.70
CA ARG A 462 2.27 -6.21 4.24
C ARG A 462 3.29 -5.30 3.54
N TYR A 463 3.41 -4.03 3.95
CA TYR A 463 4.26 -3.06 3.26
C TYR A 463 5.73 -3.50 3.17
N SER A 464 6.27 -4.02 4.28
CA SER A 464 7.65 -4.52 4.32
C SER A 464 7.87 -5.72 3.40
N LEU A 465 6.90 -6.63 3.30
CA LEU A 465 6.96 -7.79 2.41
C LEU A 465 6.86 -7.37 0.94
N LEU A 466 5.93 -6.47 0.60
CA LEU A 466 5.76 -5.92 -0.75
C LEU A 466 7.05 -5.25 -1.26
N LEU A 467 7.68 -4.39 -0.43
CA LEU A 467 8.96 -3.76 -0.76
C LEU A 467 10.06 -4.79 -1.01
N SER A 468 10.16 -5.82 -0.17
CA SER A 468 11.14 -6.89 -0.34
C SER A 468 10.89 -7.73 -1.59
N ALA A 469 9.61 -7.97 -1.91
CA ALA A 469 9.19 -8.76 -3.05
C ALA A 469 9.54 -8.07 -4.37
N VAL A 470 9.36 -6.75 -4.46
CA VAL A 470 9.79 -5.96 -5.62
C VAL A 470 11.30 -6.09 -5.83
N LEU A 471 12.11 -5.81 -4.80
CA LEU A 471 13.56 -5.89 -4.91
C LEU A 471 14.03 -7.30 -5.32
N ASP A 472 13.40 -8.33 -4.77
CA ASP A 472 13.75 -9.70 -5.09
C ASP A 472 13.32 -10.12 -6.50
N LYS A 473 12.14 -9.68 -6.96
CA LYS A 473 11.67 -9.90 -8.33
C LYS A 473 12.55 -9.20 -9.35
N LEU A 474 12.95 -7.94 -9.08
CA LEU A 474 13.75 -7.15 -10.00
C LEU A 474 15.13 -7.77 -10.31
N LYS A 475 15.70 -8.60 -9.42
CA LYS A 475 16.94 -9.34 -9.70
C LYS A 475 16.86 -10.18 -10.98
N GLU A 476 15.67 -10.67 -11.34
CA GLU A 476 15.44 -11.44 -12.58
C GLU A 476 15.33 -10.57 -13.83
N PHE A 477 14.97 -9.29 -13.68
CA PHE A 477 14.62 -8.41 -14.80
C PHE A 477 15.62 -7.27 -15.03
N LEU A 478 16.55 -7.05 -14.10
CA LEU A 478 17.64 -6.11 -14.27
C LEU A 478 18.75 -6.68 -15.18
N PRO A 479 19.48 -5.81 -15.91
CA PRO A 479 20.71 -6.21 -16.58
C PRO A 479 21.76 -6.73 -15.61
N VAL A 480 22.68 -7.57 -16.09
CA VAL A 480 23.72 -8.17 -15.25
C VAL A 480 24.55 -7.09 -14.54
N GLY A 481 24.68 -7.22 -13.23
CA GLY A 481 25.46 -6.32 -12.38
C GLY A 481 24.76 -5.01 -12.01
N MET A 482 23.50 -4.80 -12.43
CA MET A 482 22.66 -3.71 -11.92
C MET A 482 21.97 -4.12 -10.62
N GLU A 483 21.82 -3.18 -9.70
CA GLU A 483 21.05 -3.36 -8.46
C GLU A 483 19.96 -2.29 -8.36
N ALA A 484 18.76 -2.70 -7.95
CA ALA A 484 17.66 -1.80 -7.65
C ALA A 484 17.71 -1.34 -6.19
N VAL A 485 17.33 -0.10 -5.95
CA VAL A 485 17.18 0.50 -4.62
C VAL A 485 15.86 1.24 -4.59
N ILE A 486 15.03 0.99 -3.56
CA ILE A 486 13.79 1.72 -3.35
C ILE A 486 14.06 2.86 -2.36
N VAL A 487 13.73 4.07 -2.78
CA VAL A 487 13.89 5.30 -1.99
C VAL A 487 12.51 5.88 -1.73
N PRO A 488 12.06 5.97 -0.47
CA PRO A 488 10.79 6.59 -0.17
C PRO A 488 10.82 8.09 -0.50
N ASP A 489 9.82 8.56 -1.23
CA ASP A 489 9.73 9.95 -1.69
C ASP A 489 8.34 10.54 -1.45
N LEU A 490 8.27 11.51 -0.54
CA LEU A 490 7.06 12.24 -0.19
C LEU A 490 6.50 13.06 -1.35
N ARG A 491 7.33 13.45 -2.33
CA ARG A 491 6.89 14.29 -3.45
C ARG A 491 5.93 13.56 -4.37
N LEU A 492 5.95 12.23 -4.39
CA LEU A 492 5.01 11.42 -5.19
C LEU A 492 3.57 11.47 -4.67
N HIS A 493 3.33 11.96 -3.44
CA HIS A 493 1.98 12.25 -2.93
C HIS A 493 1.40 13.58 -3.44
N ARG A 494 2.21 14.42 -4.08
CA ARG A 494 1.80 15.74 -4.56
C ARG A 494 1.94 15.77 -6.07
N LEU A 495 0.98 16.39 -6.75
CA LEU A 495 1.08 16.60 -8.19
C LEU A 495 2.32 17.49 -8.50
N PRO A 496 2.95 17.29 -9.67
CA PRO A 496 3.92 18.23 -10.20
C PRO A 496 3.35 19.65 -10.30
N ILE A 497 4.23 20.66 -10.33
CA ILE A 497 3.79 22.05 -10.42
C ILE A 497 3.23 22.29 -11.82
N SER A 498 2.04 22.88 -11.89
CA SER A 498 1.42 23.29 -13.16
C SER A 498 2.27 24.36 -13.87
N PRO A 499 2.26 24.40 -15.21
CA PRO A 499 2.98 25.44 -15.94
C PRO A 499 2.49 26.82 -15.49
N CYS A 500 3.40 27.80 -15.41
CA CYS A 500 2.97 29.18 -15.22
C CYS A 500 2.12 29.60 -16.42
N ASP A 501 0.96 30.20 -16.18
CA ASP A 501 0.17 30.82 -17.24
C ASP A 501 1.05 31.84 -17.95
N THR A 502 1.35 31.57 -19.22
CA THR A 502 2.04 32.53 -20.08
C THR A 502 1.00 33.52 -20.58
N ASP A 503 0.67 34.50 -19.75
CA ASP A 503 0.02 35.74 -20.19
C ASP A 503 1.01 36.64 -20.96
#